data_AF-A0A661V5L9-F1
#
_entry.id   AF-A0A661V5L9-F1
#
_cell.length_a   1.000
_cell.length_b   1.000
_cell.length_c   1.000
_cell.angle_alpha   90.00
_cell.angle_beta   90.00
_cell.angle_gamma   90.00
#
_symmetry.space_group_name_H-M   'P 1'
#
loop_
_entity.id
_entity.type
_entity.pdbx_description
1 polymer ?
#
loop_
_entity_poly.entity_id
_entity_poly.type
_entity_poly.pdbx_seq_one_letter_code
_entity_poly.pdbx_strand_id
1 'polypeptide(L)'
;MNVAYVPGPSIPVLEEVAEGLMDCFHRLGHHVQEAPDRRTDIVLTTARFGQPLNWRDALLFTVRRRFELDHSPAIYTLVNVSPAQFQRQLEHFRTVLEKDPPDPADYDFAGLAPRAYQVLFEQGRRGGPILALQRVVQSQVKCIDVLLVIGEERPLEAYLFNLVGAHPRIEAEDRGFFYRDIVLRVVTTLSTTTVTAHQVVGEPISRELWRRLSTPAAMCKAGRQLGRRKFFTKMVRIADLVSVPAMTDAVSSQYSEGCFATWEPALDALIATVTGSARPVDKGSITEDDLAVIVGVRPDGQGAQVRHVAGKRNDPPSSEAVEMRGMDSSLPTITLEADWGAPAPVPVVRSKLHGHRGIAAYDPLYAEYVPMAVPYHYYPVSCA
;
A
#
# COMPACT_ATOMS: atom_id res chain seq x y z
N MET A 1 13.88 11.86 14.22
CA MET A 1 13.83 12.10 12.77
C MET A 1 14.35 13.51 12.50
N ASN A 2 15.05 13.67 11.39
CA ASN A 2 15.55 14.93 10.86
C ASN A 2 14.62 15.38 9.72
N VAL A 3 14.10 16.60 9.80
CA VAL A 3 13.05 17.11 8.93
C VAL A 3 13.51 18.43 8.32
N ALA A 4 13.38 18.56 7.00
CA ALA A 4 13.64 19.81 6.29
C ALA A 4 12.39 20.26 5.52
N TYR A 5 12.19 21.57 5.42
CA TYR A 5 11.18 22.16 4.53
C TYR A 5 11.88 22.80 3.33
N VAL A 6 11.54 22.34 2.13
CA VAL A 6 12.03 22.90 0.87
C VAL A 6 10.86 23.58 0.17
N PRO A 7 10.72 24.92 0.28
CA PRO A 7 9.54 25.60 -0.23
C PRO A 7 9.41 25.46 -1.75
N GLY A 8 8.19 25.17 -2.19
CA GLY A 8 7.77 25.23 -3.59
C GLY A 8 7.06 26.55 -3.88
N PRO A 9 5.99 26.57 -4.68
CA PRO A 9 5.17 27.77 -4.85
C PRO A 9 4.61 28.28 -3.52
N SER A 10 4.74 29.59 -3.30
CA SER A 10 4.14 30.29 -2.16
C SER A 10 2.62 30.31 -2.27
N ILE A 11 1.96 29.79 -1.22
CA ILE A 11 0.52 29.76 -1.03
C ILE A 11 0.28 29.99 0.48
N PRO A 12 -0.37 31.09 0.90
CA PRO A 12 -0.40 31.51 2.30
C PRO A 12 -0.84 30.42 3.29
N VAL A 13 -1.91 29.70 2.96
CA VAL A 13 -2.43 28.61 3.81
C VAL A 13 -1.47 27.43 3.92
N LEU A 14 -0.64 27.16 2.89
CA LEU A 14 0.38 26.11 2.97
C LEU A 14 1.61 26.57 3.73
N GLU A 15 1.92 27.87 3.75
CA GLU A 15 2.97 28.44 4.59
C GLU A 15 2.59 28.31 6.07
N GLU A 16 1.37 28.70 6.45
CA GLU A 16 0.83 28.47 7.82
C GLU A 16 0.92 26.99 8.21
N VAL A 17 0.53 26.09 7.29
CA VAL A 17 0.58 24.64 7.58
C VAL A 17 2.01 24.13 7.69
N ALA A 18 2.91 24.53 6.78
CA ALA A 18 4.31 24.11 6.82
C ALA A 18 4.97 24.59 8.11
N GLU A 19 4.84 25.86 8.48
CA GLU A 19 5.38 26.42 9.73
C GLU A 19 4.83 25.67 10.95
N GLY A 20 3.50 25.48 11.03
CA GLY A 20 2.87 24.77 12.13
C GLY A 20 3.32 23.30 12.26
N LEU A 21 3.59 22.63 11.13
CA LEU A 21 4.17 21.28 11.12
C LEU A 21 5.62 21.29 11.57
N MET A 22 6.46 22.20 11.08
CA MET A 22 7.87 22.31 11.50
C MET A 22 7.98 22.58 13.00
N ASP A 23 7.18 23.51 13.52
CA ASP A 23 7.07 23.77 14.96
C ASP A 23 6.61 22.55 15.75
N CYS A 24 5.65 21.79 15.21
CA CYS A 24 5.16 20.58 15.87
C CYS A 24 6.22 19.47 15.88
N PHE A 25 6.97 19.27 14.78
CA PHE A 25 8.11 18.37 14.73
C PHE A 25 9.13 18.75 15.82
N HIS A 26 9.47 20.03 15.90
CA HIS A 26 10.40 20.53 16.92
C HIS A 26 9.90 20.27 18.35
N ARG A 27 8.64 20.60 18.66
CA ARG A 27 8.03 20.36 19.99
C ARG A 27 7.98 18.88 20.37
N LEU A 28 7.85 17.98 19.41
CA LEU A 28 7.86 16.53 19.62
C LEU A 28 9.29 15.94 19.71
N GLY A 29 10.32 16.79 19.73
CA GLY A 29 11.72 16.37 19.90
C GLY A 29 12.41 15.92 18.61
N HIS A 30 11.84 16.23 17.45
CA HIS A 30 12.48 15.99 16.15
C HIS A 30 13.41 17.15 15.78
N HIS A 31 14.41 16.86 14.94
CA HIS A 31 15.41 17.86 14.54
C HIS A 31 14.96 18.54 13.24
N VAL A 32 14.63 19.82 13.34
CA VAL A 32 14.28 20.67 12.19
C VAL A 32 15.56 21.25 11.59
N GLN A 33 15.78 20.99 10.31
CA GLN A 33 16.97 21.40 9.56
C GLN A 33 16.65 22.61 8.68
N GLU A 34 17.62 23.52 8.54
CA GLU A 34 17.51 24.66 7.61
C GLU A 34 17.47 24.21 6.14
N ALA A 35 18.19 23.14 5.81
CA ALA A 35 18.22 22.53 4.49
C ALA A 35 18.42 21.00 4.59
N PRO A 36 17.99 20.22 3.58
CA PRO A 36 18.27 18.79 3.55
C PRO A 36 19.78 18.48 3.55
N ASP A 37 20.17 17.46 4.30
CA ASP A 37 21.52 16.90 4.35
C ASP A 37 21.49 15.36 4.42
N ARG A 38 22.66 14.73 4.50
CA ARG A 38 22.82 13.27 4.53
C ARG A 38 22.09 12.56 5.68
N ARG A 39 21.55 13.29 6.68
CA ARG A 39 20.79 12.74 7.81
C ARG A 39 19.29 13.00 7.69
N THR A 40 18.84 13.77 6.70
CA THR A 40 17.42 14.09 6.51
C THR A 40 16.59 12.84 6.29
N ASP A 41 15.56 12.65 7.12
CA ASP A 41 14.60 11.55 7.01
C ASP A 41 13.37 11.98 6.22
N ILE A 42 12.96 13.25 6.39
CA ILE A 42 11.72 13.81 5.84
C ILE A 42 12.01 15.13 5.15
N VAL A 43 11.45 15.31 3.95
CA VAL A 43 11.36 16.61 3.28
C VAL A 43 9.91 16.97 3.03
N LEU A 44 9.48 18.12 3.55
CA LEU A 44 8.21 18.75 3.22
C LEU A 44 8.41 19.72 2.06
N THR A 45 7.45 19.82 1.15
CA THR A 45 7.45 20.81 0.06
C THR A 45 6.02 21.18 -0.33
N THR A 46 5.84 22.18 -1.20
CA THR A 46 4.52 22.65 -1.65
C THR A 46 4.35 22.54 -3.15
N ALA A 47 3.09 22.36 -3.60
CA ALA A 47 2.72 22.43 -5.01
C ALA A 47 1.32 23.04 -5.18
N ARG A 48 1.04 23.58 -6.38
CA ARG A 48 -0.28 24.14 -6.73
C ARG A 48 -1.22 23.04 -7.19
N PHE A 49 -2.44 23.03 -6.66
CA PHE A 49 -3.49 22.12 -7.11
C PHE A 49 -3.82 22.35 -8.60
N GLY A 50 -3.97 21.26 -9.36
CA GLY A 50 -4.31 21.32 -10.78
C GLY A 50 -3.17 21.75 -11.71
N GLN A 51 -1.97 22.02 -11.19
CA GLN A 51 -0.80 22.42 -11.97
C GLN A 51 0.27 21.32 -11.94
N PRO A 52 0.41 20.53 -13.02
CA PRO A 52 1.36 19.43 -13.04
C PRO A 52 2.81 19.91 -12.93
N LEU A 53 3.57 19.30 -12.02
CA LEU A 53 5.00 19.49 -11.92
C LEU A 53 5.73 18.74 -13.04
N ASN A 54 6.80 19.36 -13.55
CA ASN A 54 7.79 18.63 -14.32
C ASN A 54 8.50 17.64 -13.40
N TRP A 55 8.80 16.43 -13.89
CA TRP A 55 9.53 15.44 -13.09
C TRP A 55 10.92 15.94 -12.67
N ARG A 56 11.52 16.87 -13.43
CA ARG A 56 12.80 17.52 -13.09
C ARG A 56 12.70 18.52 -11.94
N ASP A 57 11.50 18.98 -11.62
CA ASP A 57 11.25 19.91 -10.51
C ASP A 57 10.72 19.19 -9.27
N ALA A 58 10.17 17.99 -9.44
CA ALA A 58 9.63 17.19 -8.35
C ALA A 58 10.75 16.60 -7.47
N LEU A 59 10.69 16.90 -6.16
CA LEU A 59 11.70 16.44 -5.20
C LEU A 59 11.76 14.92 -5.06
N LEU A 60 10.66 14.20 -5.31
CA LEU A 60 10.66 12.73 -5.33
C LEU A 60 11.76 12.16 -6.24
N PHE A 61 12.05 12.83 -7.36
CA PHE A 61 13.07 12.40 -8.32
C PHE A 61 14.40 13.12 -8.17
N THR A 62 14.40 14.35 -7.63
CA THR A 62 15.58 15.23 -7.70
C THR A 62 16.25 15.50 -6.36
N VAL A 63 15.60 15.23 -5.21
CA VAL A 63 16.10 15.60 -3.89
C VAL A 63 17.53 15.09 -3.65
N ARG A 64 17.81 13.81 -3.97
CA ARG A 64 19.11 13.20 -3.74
C ARG A 64 20.21 13.89 -4.51
N ARG A 65 19.98 14.16 -5.79
CA ARG A 65 20.96 14.84 -6.64
C ARG A 65 21.08 16.32 -6.28
N ARG A 66 19.97 16.97 -5.94
CA ARG A 66 19.92 18.41 -5.64
C ARG A 66 20.64 18.76 -4.33
N PHE A 67 20.61 17.86 -3.35
CA PHE A 67 21.18 18.07 -2.01
C PHE A 67 22.30 17.08 -1.66
N GLU A 68 22.80 16.31 -2.64
CA GLU A 68 23.89 15.33 -2.47
C GLU A 68 23.64 14.30 -1.34
N LEU A 69 22.43 13.73 -1.32
CA LEU A 69 21.99 12.77 -0.31
C LEU A 69 22.36 11.33 -0.65
N ASP A 70 22.84 10.60 0.35
CA ASP A 70 23.23 9.19 0.21
C ASP A 70 22.01 8.26 0.11
N HIS A 71 20.87 8.64 0.70
CA HIS A 71 19.58 7.94 0.65
C HIS A 71 18.44 8.84 0.18
N SER A 72 17.29 8.25 -0.15
CA SER A 72 16.07 8.99 -0.46
C SER A 72 15.30 9.28 0.84
N PRO A 73 15.17 10.54 1.28
CA PRO A 73 14.23 10.88 2.36
C PRO A 73 12.79 10.67 1.89
N ALA A 74 11.87 10.53 2.84
CA ALA A 74 10.44 10.57 2.55
C ALA A 74 10.03 11.97 2.13
N ILE A 75 9.30 12.09 1.02
CA ILE A 75 8.86 13.37 0.46
C ILE A 75 7.36 13.50 0.67
N TYR A 76 6.95 14.54 1.40
CA TYR A 76 5.55 14.92 1.52
C TYR A 76 5.31 16.23 0.77
N THR A 77 4.47 16.18 -0.26
CA THR A 77 4.04 17.39 -0.97
C THR A 77 2.72 17.89 -0.42
N LEU A 78 2.73 19.10 0.14
CA LEU A 78 1.55 19.83 0.57
C LEU A 78 0.87 20.47 -0.65
N VAL A 79 -0.44 20.29 -0.74
CA VAL A 79 -1.27 20.84 -1.82
C VAL A 79 -2.49 21.48 -1.20
N ASN A 80 -2.78 22.73 -1.57
CA ASN A 80 -3.99 23.40 -1.10
C ASN A 80 -5.07 23.40 -2.19
N VAL A 81 -6.31 23.15 -1.77
CA VAL A 81 -7.51 23.28 -2.59
C VAL A 81 -8.62 23.97 -1.78
N SER A 82 -9.43 24.82 -2.43
CA SER A 82 -10.55 25.44 -1.74
C SER A 82 -11.69 24.43 -1.49
N PRO A 83 -12.56 24.64 -0.48
CA PRO A 83 -13.69 23.75 -0.22
C PRO A 83 -14.58 23.57 -1.45
N ALA A 84 -14.84 24.66 -2.19
CA ALA A 84 -15.65 24.62 -3.39
C ALA A 84 -14.97 23.84 -4.53
N GLN A 85 -13.66 24.00 -4.71
CA GLN A 85 -12.92 23.21 -5.70
C GLN A 85 -12.90 21.72 -5.34
N PHE A 86 -12.67 21.40 -4.06
CA PHE A 86 -12.66 20.02 -3.57
C PHE A 86 -14.02 19.33 -3.81
N GLN A 87 -15.12 19.97 -3.42
CA GLN A 87 -16.46 19.41 -3.64
C GLN A 87 -16.78 19.24 -5.12
N ARG A 88 -16.40 20.19 -5.98
CA ARG A 88 -16.58 20.03 -7.44
C ARG A 88 -15.86 18.80 -7.99
N GLN A 89 -14.64 18.53 -7.52
CA GLN A 89 -13.88 17.36 -7.98
C GLN A 89 -14.48 16.04 -7.46
N LEU A 90 -14.93 16.02 -6.20
CA LEU A 90 -15.62 14.84 -5.66
C LEU A 90 -16.93 14.56 -6.39
N GLU A 91 -17.70 15.60 -6.74
CA GLU A 91 -18.95 15.46 -7.48
C GLU A 91 -18.72 15.01 -8.93
N HIS A 92 -17.69 15.56 -9.59
CA HIS A 92 -17.24 15.09 -10.89
C HIS A 92 -16.98 13.59 -10.88
N PHE A 93 -16.13 13.12 -9.95
CA PHE A 93 -15.84 11.69 -9.83
C PHE A 93 -17.05 10.85 -9.43
N ARG A 94 -17.93 11.36 -8.55
CA ARG A 94 -19.18 10.66 -8.20
C ARG A 94 -20.01 10.38 -9.45
N THR A 95 -20.12 11.35 -10.36
CA THR A 95 -20.85 11.21 -11.62
C THR A 95 -20.14 10.27 -12.60
N VAL A 96 -18.85 10.47 -12.85
CA VAL A 96 -18.15 9.74 -13.93
C VAL A 96 -17.81 8.29 -13.56
N LEU A 97 -17.77 7.95 -12.26
CA LEU A 97 -17.58 6.58 -11.78
C LEU A 97 -18.81 5.69 -11.95
N GLU A 98 -19.99 6.25 -12.25
CA GLU A 98 -21.19 5.49 -12.57
C GLU A 98 -21.23 5.00 -14.03
N LYS A 99 -20.36 5.55 -14.90
CA LYS A 99 -20.27 5.18 -16.32
C LYS A 99 -19.43 3.90 -16.49
N ASP A 100 -20.05 2.81 -16.92
CA ASP A 100 -19.37 1.54 -17.28
C ASP A 100 -19.77 1.13 -18.72
N PRO A 101 -18.86 1.21 -19.72
CA PRO A 101 -17.43 1.51 -19.58
C PRO A 101 -17.14 3.00 -19.30
N PRO A 102 -15.98 3.33 -18.71
CA PRO A 102 -15.57 4.72 -18.49
C PRO A 102 -15.28 5.41 -19.83
N ASP A 103 -15.73 6.67 -19.97
CA ASP A 103 -15.36 7.53 -21.09
C ASP A 103 -14.01 8.21 -20.80
N PRO A 104 -12.95 7.97 -21.60
CA PRO A 104 -11.64 8.60 -21.38
C PRO A 104 -11.68 10.12 -21.29
N ALA A 105 -12.61 10.80 -21.97
CA ALA A 105 -12.72 12.25 -21.95
C ALA A 105 -13.10 12.81 -20.58
N ASP A 106 -13.83 12.05 -19.76
CA ASP A 106 -14.18 12.42 -18.39
C ASP A 106 -12.97 12.45 -17.44
N TYR A 107 -11.83 11.90 -17.87
CA TYR A 107 -10.62 11.73 -17.07
C TYR A 107 -9.41 12.47 -17.67
N ASP A 108 -9.65 13.43 -18.56
CA ASP A 108 -8.62 14.26 -19.18
C ASP A 108 -8.09 15.33 -18.22
N PHE A 109 -7.36 14.89 -17.19
CA PHE A 109 -6.69 15.78 -16.25
C PHE A 109 -5.28 16.09 -16.73
N ALA A 110 -4.89 17.37 -16.65
CA ALA A 110 -3.56 17.81 -17.03
C ALA A 110 -2.47 17.00 -16.31
N GLY A 111 -1.43 16.60 -17.06
CA GLY A 111 -0.23 15.93 -16.53
C GLY A 111 -0.33 14.42 -16.35
N LEU A 112 -1.47 13.81 -16.71
CA LEU A 112 -1.69 12.36 -16.69
C LEU A 112 -1.42 11.74 -18.06
N ALA A 113 -1.14 10.44 -18.07
CA ALA A 113 -0.99 9.67 -19.31
C ALA A 113 -2.36 9.37 -19.96
N PRO A 114 -2.43 9.16 -21.29
CA PRO A 114 -3.70 8.86 -21.98
C PRO A 114 -4.44 7.61 -21.47
N ARG A 115 -3.74 6.69 -20.79
CA ARG A 115 -4.32 5.47 -20.21
C ARG A 115 -4.72 5.62 -18.74
N ALA A 116 -4.47 6.79 -18.13
CA ALA A 116 -4.69 7.00 -16.70
C ALA A 116 -6.16 6.84 -16.30
N TYR A 117 -7.10 7.11 -17.21
CA TYR A 117 -8.54 6.89 -16.98
C TYR A 117 -8.85 5.48 -16.48
N GLN A 118 -8.11 4.45 -16.94
CA GLN A 118 -8.30 3.06 -16.51
C GLN A 118 -8.00 2.91 -15.02
N VAL A 119 -6.89 3.50 -14.56
CA VAL A 119 -6.47 3.47 -13.15
C VAL A 119 -7.41 4.32 -12.29
N LEU A 120 -7.76 5.52 -12.76
CA LEU A 120 -8.67 6.42 -12.03
C LEU A 120 -10.04 5.79 -11.85
N PHE A 121 -10.61 5.18 -12.90
CA PHE A 121 -11.88 4.48 -12.82
C PHE A 121 -11.82 3.28 -11.87
N GLU A 122 -10.84 2.38 -12.03
CA GLU A 122 -10.72 1.18 -11.18
C GLU A 122 -10.48 1.53 -9.71
N GLN A 123 -9.61 2.50 -9.42
CA GLN A 123 -9.35 2.96 -8.06
C GLN A 123 -10.55 3.73 -7.49
N GLY A 124 -11.21 4.57 -8.28
CA GLY A 124 -12.40 5.30 -7.86
C GLY A 124 -13.59 4.39 -7.57
N ARG A 125 -13.83 3.36 -8.39
CA ARG A 125 -14.85 2.32 -8.14
C ARG A 125 -14.59 1.56 -6.84
N ARG A 126 -13.32 1.43 -6.43
CA ARG A 126 -12.88 0.73 -5.22
C ARG A 126 -12.93 1.59 -3.96
N GLY A 127 -12.36 2.80 -4.01
CA GLY A 127 -12.15 3.66 -2.85
C GLY A 127 -12.97 4.94 -2.86
N GLY A 128 -13.90 5.07 -3.82
CA GLY A 128 -14.75 6.23 -3.98
C GLY A 128 -14.08 7.43 -4.67
N PRO A 129 -14.81 8.54 -4.84
CA PRO A 129 -14.34 9.75 -5.51
C PRO A 129 -13.01 10.31 -5.00
N ILE A 130 -12.78 10.25 -3.68
CA ILE A 130 -11.57 10.76 -3.04
C ILE A 130 -10.31 9.99 -3.47
N LEU A 131 -10.41 8.68 -3.68
CA LEU A 131 -9.27 7.87 -4.11
C LEU A 131 -8.90 8.16 -5.58
N ALA A 132 -9.89 8.44 -6.43
CA ALA A 132 -9.62 8.90 -7.80
C ALA A 132 -8.95 10.28 -7.81
N LEU A 133 -9.46 11.23 -7.01
CA LEU A 133 -8.85 12.55 -6.83
C LEU A 133 -7.41 12.44 -6.30
N GLN A 134 -7.17 11.60 -5.31
CA GLN A 134 -5.83 11.32 -4.78
C GLN A 134 -4.86 10.92 -5.89
N ARG A 135 -5.25 10.03 -6.80
CA ARG A 135 -4.40 9.62 -7.94
C ARG A 135 -4.13 10.76 -8.91
N VAL A 136 -5.11 11.63 -9.16
CA VAL A 136 -4.88 12.85 -9.95
C VAL A 136 -3.84 13.73 -9.28
N VAL A 137 -4.02 14.04 -7.99
CA VAL A 137 -3.11 14.94 -7.26
C VAL A 137 -1.70 14.35 -7.19
N GLN A 138 -1.53 13.09 -6.78
CA GLN A 138 -0.23 12.40 -6.76
C GLN A 138 0.45 12.42 -8.13
N SER A 139 -0.32 12.22 -9.21
CA SER A 139 0.19 12.25 -10.59
C SER A 139 0.62 13.65 -11.02
N GLN A 140 -0.11 14.69 -10.60
CA GLN A 140 0.23 16.08 -10.93
C GLN A 140 1.45 16.56 -10.16
N VAL A 141 1.53 16.27 -8.85
CA VAL A 141 2.65 16.70 -8.02
C VAL A 141 3.85 15.75 -8.07
N LYS A 142 3.74 14.64 -8.80
CA LYS A 142 4.79 13.63 -8.97
C LYS A 142 5.36 13.16 -7.63
N CYS A 143 4.47 12.92 -6.66
CA CYS A 143 4.81 12.53 -5.31
C CYS A 143 3.90 11.38 -4.83
N ILE A 144 4.47 10.47 -4.04
CA ILE A 144 3.72 9.37 -3.43
C ILE A 144 2.92 9.88 -2.24
N ASP A 145 3.57 10.59 -1.33
CA ASP A 145 2.96 11.06 -0.11
C ASP A 145 2.52 12.51 -0.27
N VAL A 146 1.21 12.74 -0.15
CA VAL A 146 0.60 14.06 -0.37
C VAL A 146 -0.22 14.43 0.85
N LEU A 147 -0.05 15.65 1.34
CA LEU A 147 -0.95 16.26 2.30
C LEU A 147 -1.86 17.24 1.55
N LEU A 148 -3.09 16.82 1.26
CA LEU A 148 -4.09 17.68 0.62
C LEU A 148 -4.80 18.50 1.70
N VAL A 149 -4.49 19.80 1.77
CA VAL A 149 -5.04 20.76 2.71
C VAL A 149 -6.27 21.44 2.09
N ILE A 150 -7.42 21.32 2.74
CA ILE A 150 -8.65 22.00 2.33
C ILE A 150 -8.77 23.31 3.12
N GLY A 151 -8.89 24.43 2.42
CA GLY A 151 -8.99 25.75 3.04
C GLY A 151 -8.71 26.88 2.07
N GLU A 152 -9.04 28.11 2.47
CA GLU A 152 -8.74 29.32 1.69
C GLU A 152 -7.79 30.23 2.49
N GLU A 153 -8.32 30.90 3.52
CA GLU A 153 -7.52 31.74 4.43
C GLU A 153 -6.78 30.93 5.48
N ARG A 154 -7.35 29.78 5.86
CA ARG A 154 -6.89 28.92 6.96
C ARG A 154 -7.23 27.46 6.65
N PRO A 155 -6.43 26.46 7.09
CA PRO A 155 -6.82 25.06 6.92
C PRO A 155 -8.11 24.76 7.69
N LEU A 156 -9.01 24.02 7.06
CA LEU A 156 -10.25 23.48 7.65
C LEU A 156 -10.08 22.00 7.96
N GLU A 157 -9.40 21.28 7.08
CA GLU A 157 -9.10 19.86 7.20
C GLU A 157 -7.94 19.49 6.27
N ALA A 158 -7.36 18.32 6.48
CA ALA A 158 -6.39 17.74 5.57
C ALA A 158 -6.62 16.25 5.34
N TYR A 159 -6.18 15.77 4.20
CA TYR A 159 -6.12 14.36 3.86
C TYR A 159 -4.69 13.95 3.61
N LEU A 160 -4.26 12.87 4.26
CA LEU A 160 -2.94 12.28 4.02
C LEU A 160 -3.08 11.13 3.02
N PHE A 161 -2.50 11.29 1.84
CA PHE A 161 -2.53 10.32 0.77
C PHE A 161 -1.20 9.59 0.63
N ASN A 162 -1.23 8.27 0.42
CA ASN A 162 -0.06 7.46 0.06
C ASN A 162 -0.35 6.56 -1.17
N LEU A 163 0.60 5.75 -1.63
CA LEU A 163 0.32 4.88 -2.79
C LEU A 163 -0.71 3.79 -2.49
N VAL A 164 -0.82 3.36 -1.22
CA VAL A 164 -1.65 2.22 -0.80
C VAL A 164 -3.14 2.52 -0.91
N GLY A 165 -3.53 3.80 -0.79
CA GLY A 165 -4.89 4.30 -1.00
C GLY A 165 -5.64 4.65 0.29
N ALA A 166 -4.96 4.59 1.44
CA ALA A 166 -5.48 5.20 2.67
C ALA A 166 -5.53 6.72 2.51
N HIS A 167 -6.60 7.33 3.06
CA HIS A 167 -6.86 8.76 2.99
C HIS A 167 -7.52 9.29 4.27
N PRO A 168 -6.89 9.15 5.45
CA PRO A 168 -7.45 9.66 6.68
C PRO A 168 -7.72 11.16 6.59
N ARG A 169 -8.91 11.55 7.05
CA ARG A 169 -9.33 12.95 7.21
C ARG A 169 -8.91 13.45 8.58
N ILE A 170 -8.32 14.64 8.63
CA ILE A 170 -7.83 15.27 9.85
C ILE A 170 -8.47 16.65 9.93
N GLU A 171 -9.37 16.86 10.88
CA GLU A 171 -10.06 18.14 11.06
C GLU A 171 -9.13 19.17 11.73
N ALA A 172 -9.25 20.43 11.32
CA ALA A 172 -8.40 21.53 11.78
C ALA A 172 -9.08 22.46 12.80
N GLU A 173 -10.16 22.01 13.45
CA GLU A 173 -10.87 22.75 14.50
C GLU A 173 -9.96 23.05 15.70
N ASP A 174 -9.25 22.02 16.17
CA ASP A 174 -8.14 22.16 17.12
C ASP A 174 -6.82 22.11 16.35
N ARG A 175 -6.14 23.26 16.25
CA ARG A 175 -4.83 23.40 15.60
C ARG A 175 -3.76 22.53 16.24
N GLY A 176 -3.74 22.42 17.56
CA GLY A 176 -2.76 21.62 18.28
C GLY A 176 -2.92 20.14 17.95
N PHE A 177 -4.17 19.66 17.93
CA PHE A 177 -4.48 18.31 17.49
C PHE A 177 -4.12 18.09 16.01
N PHE A 178 -4.53 19.00 15.12
CA PHE A 178 -4.31 18.92 13.68
C PHE A 178 -2.83 18.66 13.32
N TYR A 179 -1.93 19.52 13.81
CA TYR A 179 -0.50 19.36 13.51
C TYR A 179 0.09 18.12 14.17
N ARG A 180 -0.29 17.84 15.43
CA ARG A 180 0.20 16.67 16.15
C ARG A 180 -0.21 15.36 15.48
N ASP A 181 -1.46 15.26 15.03
CA ASP A 181 -1.98 14.07 14.37
C ASP A 181 -1.30 13.82 13.01
N ILE A 182 -1.09 14.87 12.22
CA ILE A 182 -0.32 14.77 10.97
C ILE A 182 1.11 14.28 11.25
N VAL A 183 1.83 14.93 12.18
CA VAL A 183 3.21 14.55 12.51
C VAL A 183 3.28 13.12 13.04
N LEU A 184 2.38 12.72 13.93
CA LEU A 184 2.34 11.35 14.45
C LEU A 184 2.10 10.32 13.34
N ARG A 185 1.23 10.60 12.35
CA ARG A 185 1.01 9.70 11.20
C ARG A 185 2.25 9.58 10.31
N VAL A 186 2.91 10.69 10.02
CA VAL A 186 4.16 10.71 9.23
C VAL A 186 5.25 9.91 9.95
N VAL A 187 5.50 10.21 11.22
CA VAL A 187 6.52 9.54 12.04
C VAL A 187 6.19 8.06 12.21
N THR A 188 4.93 7.70 12.41
CA THR A 188 4.51 6.29 12.53
C THR A 188 4.83 5.54 11.25
N THR A 189 4.49 6.09 10.08
CA THR A 189 4.77 5.48 8.78
C THR A 189 6.27 5.22 8.60
N LEU A 190 7.10 6.20 8.94
CA LEU A 190 8.55 6.12 8.79
C LEU A 190 9.26 5.33 9.89
N SER A 191 8.55 4.99 10.96
CA SER A 191 9.04 4.09 12.00
C SER A 191 8.72 2.62 11.70
N THR A 192 8.05 2.34 10.58
CA THR A 192 7.78 0.97 10.13
C THR A 192 8.89 0.45 9.22
N THR A 193 9.00 -0.86 9.13
CA THR A 193 9.92 -1.56 8.23
C THR A 193 9.15 -2.55 7.38
N THR A 194 9.55 -2.70 6.12
CA THR A 194 8.97 -3.71 5.23
C THR A 194 9.37 -5.12 5.65
N VAL A 195 8.51 -6.11 5.35
CA VAL A 195 8.74 -7.52 5.75
C VAL A 195 9.03 -8.44 4.56
N THR A 196 9.87 -7.95 3.65
CA THR A 196 10.19 -8.60 2.36
C THR A 196 11.54 -9.32 2.35
N ALA A 197 12.32 -9.27 3.44
CA ALA A 197 13.63 -9.89 3.54
C ALA A 197 13.55 -11.42 3.79
N HIS A 198 12.86 -12.14 2.92
CA HIS A 198 12.63 -13.58 3.04
C HIS A 198 13.94 -14.38 3.11
N GLN A 199 13.93 -15.47 3.87
CA GLN A 199 15.09 -16.35 4.06
C GLN A 199 14.78 -17.76 3.58
N VAL A 200 15.62 -18.32 2.72
CA VAL A 200 15.53 -19.74 2.35
C VAL A 200 16.14 -20.60 3.45
N VAL A 201 15.42 -21.62 3.90
CA VAL A 201 15.85 -22.52 4.98
C VAL A 201 15.59 -23.99 4.63
N GLY A 202 16.39 -24.88 5.21
CA GLY A 202 16.23 -26.33 5.08
C GLY A 202 16.47 -26.88 3.67
N GLU A 203 16.32 -28.20 3.53
CA GLU A 203 16.46 -28.87 2.24
C GLU A 203 15.25 -28.60 1.33
N PRO A 204 15.48 -28.43 0.01
CA PRO A 204 14.41 -28.28 -0.96
C PRO A 204 13.42 -29.45 -0.93
N ILE A 205 12.14 -29.13 -1.04
CA ILE A 205 11.06 -30.10 -1.21
C ILE A 205 11.25 -30.79 -2.57
N SER A 206 11.27 -32.11 -2.59
CA SER A 206 11.44 -32.85 -3.84
C SER A 206 10.25 -32.62 -4.79
N ARG A 207 10.51 -32.64 -6.10
CA ARG A 207 9.46 -32.48 -7.11
C ARG A 207 8.42 -33.60 -7.02
N GLU A 208 8.84 -34.81 -6.66
CA GLU A 208 7.96 -35.96 -6.46
C GLU A 208 7.00 -35.73 -5.28
N LEU A 209 7.52 -35.29 -4.13
CA LEU A 209 6.68 -34.97 -2.98
C LEU A 209 5.67 -33.89 -3.34
N TRP A 210 6.14 -32.78 -3.94
CA TRP A 210 5.27 -31.68 -4.37
C TRP A 210 4.11 -32.13 -5.27
N ARG A 211 4.38 -32.99 -6.26
CA ARG A 211 3.36 -33.50 -7.20
C ARG A 211 2.33 -34.42 -6.56
N ARG A 212 2.65 -35.05 -5.42
CA ARG A 212 1.69 -35.91 -4.68
C ARG A 212 0.71 -35.11 -3.82
N LEU A 213 1.04 -33.86 -3.50
CA LEU A 213 0.17 -33.01 -2.69
C LEU A 213 -1.07 -32.59 -3.48
N SER A 214 -2.24 -32.60 -2.84
CA SER A 214 -3.48 -32.09 -3.41
C SER A 214 -3.58 -30.56 -3.30
N THR A 215 -2.86 -29.97 -2.34
CA THR A 215 -2.94 -28.55 -2.00
C THR A 215 -2.55 -27.60 -3.15
N PRO A 216 -1.46 -27.82 -3.92
CA PRO A 216 -1.12 -26.93 -5.04
C PRO A 216 -2.23 -26.84 -6.09
N ALA A 217 -2.80 -27.98 -6.49
CA ALA A 217 -3.91 -28.03 -7.43
C ALA A 217 -5.19 -27.37 -6.87
N ALA A 218 -5.47 -27.57 -5.58
CA ALA A 218 -6.59 -26.93 -4.88
C ALA A 218 -6.43 -25.40 -4.81
N MET A 219 -5.21 -24.90 -4.55
CA MET A 219 -4.88 -23.47 -4.57
C MET A 219 -5.10 -22.86 -5.96
N CYS A 220 -4.67 -23.54 -7.03
CA CYS A 220 -4.94 -23.10 -8.41
C CYS A 220 -6.45 -23.04 -8.71
N LYS A 221 -7.23 -24.00 -8.19
CA LYS A 221 -8.70 -23.97 -8.30
C LYS A 221 -9.30 -22.81 -7.50
N ALA A 222 -8.80 -22.55 -6.29
CA ALA A 222 -9.24 -21.43 -5.46
C ALA A 222 -8.97 -20.09 -6.15
N GLY A 223 -7.79 -19.90 -6.74
CA GLY A 223 -7.46 -18.72 -7.55
C GLY A 223 -8.50 -18.48 -8.65
N ARG A 224 -8.83 -19.52 -9.44
CA ARG A 224 -9.90 -19.42 -10.47
C ARG A 224 -11.26 -19.05 -9.90
N GLN A 225 -11.63 -19.57 -8.73
CA GLN A 225 -12.92 -19.25 -8.10
C GLN A 225 -12.97 -17.81 -7.58
N LEU A 226 -11.87 -17.33 -7.00
CA LEU A 226 -11.69 -15.95 -6.55
C LEU A 226 -11.70 -14.99 -7.75
N GLY A 227 -11.01 -15.34 -8.84
CA GLY A 227 -10.97 -14.58 -10.08
C GLY A 227 -12.36 -14.44 -10.74
N ARG A 228 -13.14 -15.53 -10.81
CA ARG A 228 -14.53 -15.50 -11.33
C ARG A 228 -15.44 -14.57 -10.53
N ARG A 229 -15.20 -14.43 -9.24
CA ARG A 229 -15.92 -13.53 -8.33
C ARG A 229 -15.33 -12.13 -8.30
N LYS A 230 -14.31 -11.88 -9.14
CA LYS A 230 -13.53 -10.65 -9.17
C LYS A 230 -13.09 -10.27 -7.76
N PHE A 231 -12.54 -11.20 -6.96
CA PHE A 231 -12.18 -10.93 -5.56
C PHE A 231 -10.93 -10.05 -5.47
N PHE A 232 -9.93 -10.30 -6.31
CA PHE A 232 -8.74 -9.48 -6.40
C PHE A 232 -8.98 -8.24 -7.27
N THR A 233 -8.29 -7.15 -6.94
CA THR A 233 -8.34 -5.90 -7.70
C THR A 233 -7.30 -5.95 -8.80
N LYS A 234 -7.54 -5.30 -9.94
CA LYS A 234 -6.50 -5.17 -10.96
C LYS A 234 -5.28 -4.45 -10.39
N MET A 235 -4.11 -4.95 -10.75
CA MET A 235 -2.84 -4.30 -10.48
C MET A 235 -2.82 -2.85 -11.00
N VAL A 236 -2.39 -1.92 -10.15
CA VAL A 236 -2.12 -0.54 -10.54
C VAL A 236 -0.66 -0.40 -10.93
N ARG A 237 -0.41 0.11 -12.13
CA ARG A 237 0.92 0.48 -12.60
C ARG A 237 1.01 1.99 -12.65
N ILE A 238 2.00 2.56 -11.95
CA ILE A 238 2.20 4.01 -11.93
C ILE A 238 2.51 4.54 -13.34
N ALA A 239 3.12 3.72 -14.20
CA ALA A 239 3.38 4.07 -15.60
C ALA A 239 2.10 4.32 -16.40
N ASP A 240 0.98 3.75 -15.98
CA ASP A 240 -0.32 4.00 -16.61
C ASP A 240 -0.93 5.34 -16.15
N LEU A 241 -0.47 5.90 -15.01
CA LEU A 241 -0.88 7.21 -14.49
C LEU A 241 -0.04 8.36 -15.06
N VAL A 242 1.29 8.18 -15.15
CA VAL A 242 2.22 9.24 -15.53
C VAL A 242 3.32 8.74 -16.48
N SER A 243 3.67 9.59 -17.45
CA SER A 243 4.80 9.35 -18.35
C SER A 243 6.10 9.94 -17.77
N VAL A 244 6.86 9.14 -17.00
CA VAL A 244 8.17 9.54 -16.46
C VAL A 244 9.27 8.58 -16.98
N PRO A 245 10.31 9.08 -17.69
CA PRO A 245 11.33 8.23 -18.33
C PRO A 245 12.18 7.35 -17.40
N ALA A 246 12.26 7.67 -16.10
CA ALA A 246 13.14 7.01 -15.13
C ALA A 246 12.38 6.56 -13.86
N MET A 247 11.39 5.69 -14.06
CA MET A 247 10.50 5.15 -13.01
C MET A 247 11.11 4.00 -12.18
N THR A 248 12.41 3.75 -12.28
CA THR A 248 12.96 2.40 -12.07
C THR A 248 13.34 2.04 -10.62
N ASP A 249 13.55 2.99 -9.71
CA ASP A 249 14.06 2.66 -8.35
C ASP A 249 13.25 3.22 -7.17
N ALA A 250 12.49 4.32 -7.36
CA ALA A 250 11.87 5.04 -6.24
C ALA A 250 10.48 4.54 -5.85
N VAL A 251 9.83 3.75 -6.73
CA VAL A 251 8.48 3.27 -6.47
C VAL A 251 8.39 1.82 -6.88
N SER A 252 7.89 0.95 -5.99
CA SER A 252 7.49 -0.40 -6.37
C SER A 252 6.57 -0.26 -7.59
N SER A 253 7.06 -0.70 -8.75
CA SER A 253 6.46 -0.41 -10.06
C SER A 253 5.03 -0.94 -10.23
N GLN A 254 4.55 -1.71 -9.26
CA GLN A 254 3.33 -2.50 -9.26
C GLN A 254 2.77 -2.49 -7.84
N TYR A 255 1.52 -2.04 -7.68
CA TYR A 255 0.81 -2.11 -6.41
C TYR A 255 -0.55 -2.80 -6.56
N SER A 256 -0.87 -3.59 -5.54
CA SER A 256 -2.04 -4.45 -5.37
C SER A 256 -2.08 -5.71 -6.25
N GLU A 257 -2.01 -6.86 -5.59
CA GLU A 257 -3.06 -7.88 -5.57
C GLU A 257 -2.94 -8.60 -4.23
N GLY A 258 -4.07 -8.84 -3.55
CA GLY A 258 -4.10 -9.50 -2.25
C GLY A 258 -3.44 -10.89 -2.23
N CYS A 259 -3.31 -11.48 -1.06
CA CYS A 259 -2.71 -12.80 -0.89
C CYS A 259 -3.76 -13.82 -0.44
N PHE A 260 -3.58 -15.08 -0.81
CA PHE A 260 -4.27 -16.17 -0.15
C PHE A 260 -3.34 -17.35 0.05
N ALA A 261 -3.64 -18.13 1.08
CA ALA A 261 -2.80 -19.22 1.53
C ALA A 261 -3.62 -20.34 2.15
N THR A 262 -3.05 -21.54 2.20
CA THR A 262 -3.63 -22.66 2.93
C THR A 262 -2.54 -23.53 3.55
N TRP A 263 -2.84 -24.11 4.70
CA TRP A 263 -1.94 -25.01 5.41
C TRP A 263 -1.88 -26.39 4.73
N GLU A 264 -0.66 -26.88 4.53
CA GLU A 264 -0.32 -28.21 4.01
C GLU A 264 0.25 -29.08 5.14
N PRO A 265 -0.54 -30.02 5.69
CA PRO A 265 -0.11 -30.87 6.80
C PRO A 265 1.14 -31.71 6.49
N ALA A 266 1.27 -32.23 5.27
CA ALA A 266 2.39 -33.10 4.90
C ALA A 266 3.74 -32.37 4.85
N LEU A 267 3.72 -31.03 4.79
CA LEU A 267 4.90 -30.18 4.78
C LEU A 267 5.11 -29.42 6.09
N ASP A 268 4.14 -29.47 7.02
CA ASP A 268 4.08 -28.59 8.20
C ASP A 268 4.29 -27.11 7.83
N ALA A 269 3.60 -26.68 6.77
CA ALA A 269 3.88 -25.40 6.13
C ALA A 269 2.63 -24.72 5.57
N LEU A 270 2.70 -23.39 5.47
CA LEU A 270 1.72 -22.58 4.77
C LEU A 270 2.12 -22.46 3.30
N ILE A 271 1.24 -22.85 2.38
CA ILE A 271 1.42 -22.60 0.95
C ILE A 271 0.67 -21.33 0.59
N ALA A 272 1.39 -20.30 0.14
CA ALA A 272 0.82 -19.00 -0.21
C ALA A 272 1.15 -18.59 -1.64
N THR A 273 0.33 -17.71 -2.20
CA THR A 273 0.65 -17.09 -3.49
C THR A 273 1.89 -16.19 -3.43
N VAL A 274 2.69 -16.19 -4.50
CA VAL A 274 3.90 -15.36 -4.65
C VAL A 274 3.57 -13.87 -4.83
N THR A 275 4.54 -13.00 -4.56
CA THR A 275 4.36 -11.55 -4.73
C THR A 275 4.21 -11.15 -6.21
N GLY A 276 3.36 -10.14 -6.45
CA GLY A 276 3.27 -9.48 -7.76
C GLY A 276 4.42 -8.49 -8.03
N SER A 277 5.27 -8.20 -7.04
CA SER A 277 6.40 -7.27 -7.22
C SER A 277 7.56 -7.86 -8.02
N ALA A 278 7.75 -9.18 -7.97
CA ALA A 278 8.77 -9.88 -8.75
C ALA A 278 8.37 -9.94 -10.24
N ARG A 279 7.08 -10.12 -10.51
CA ARG A 279 6.47 -10.07 -11.84
C ARG A 279 4.95 -9.92 -11.71
N PRO A 280 4.27 -9.49 -12.79
CA PRO A 280 2.81 -9.58 -12.85
C PRO A 280 2.33 -11.02 -12.62
N VAL A 281 1.43 -11.18 -11.66
CA VAL A 281 0.74 -12.44 -11.36
C VAL A 281 -0.75 -12.12 -11.28
N ASP A 282 -1.56 -12.75 -12.14
CA ASP A 282 -3.01 -12.73 -12.03
C ASP A 282 -3.44 -13.77 -10.99
N LYS A 283 -3.85 -13.31 -9.80
CA LYS A 283 -4.31 -14.20 -8.72
C LYS A 283 -5.56 -15.01 -9.10
N GLY A 284 -6.29 -14.59 -10.14
CA GLY A 284 -7.41 -15.30 -10.74
C GLY A 284 -7.00 -16.49 -11.62
N SER A 285 -5.74 -16.56 -12.05
CA SER A 285 -5.24 -17.59 -12.97
C SER A 285 -3.85 -18.12 -12.59
N ILE A 286 -3.60 -18.30 -11.30
CA ILE A 286 -2.32 -18.83 -10.81
C ILE A 286 -2.05 -20.27 -11.28
N THR A 287 -0.77 -20.56 -11.41
CA THR A 287 -0.19 -21.90 -11.62
C THR A 287 0.52 -22.37 -10.37
N GLU A 288 1.02 -23.61 -10.37
CA GLU A 288 1.84 -24.07 -9.24
C GLU A 288 3.11 -23.22 -9.07
N ASP A 289 3.70 -22.70 -10.14
CA ASP A 289 4.89 -21.83 -10.07
C ASP A 289 4.62 -20.43 -9.48
N ASP A 290 3.36 -20.15 -9.15
CA ASP A 290 2.91 -18.96 -8.41
C ASP A 290 2.69 -19.24 -6.92
N LEU A 291 3.17 -20.39 -6.42
CA LEU A 291 3.04 -20.79 -5.01
C LEU A 291 4.41 -20.90 -4.33
N ALA A 292 4.52 -20.29 -3.17
CA ALA A 292 5.66 -20.36 -2.25
C ALA A 292 5.29 -21.17 -1.01
N VAL A 293 6.29 -21.85 -0.42
CA VAL A 293 6.13 -22.62 0.82
C VAL A 293 6.77 -21.87 1.97
N ILE A 294 5.96 -21.46 2.95
CA ILE A 294 6.38 -20.73 4.14
C ILE A 294 6.37 -21.68 5.34
N VAL A 295 7.53 -21.85 5.96
CA VAL A 295 7.70 -22.72 7.13
C VAL A 295 7.76 -21.94 8.45
N GLY A 296 8.00 -20.64 8.38
CA GLY A 296 8.12 -19.80 9.57
C GLY A 296 8.18 -18.31 9.26
N VAL A 297 8.30 -17.51 10.31
CA VAL A 297 8.69 -16.11 10.24
C VAL A 297 10.13 -16.03 10.74
N ARG A 298 10.95 -15.20 10.11
CA ARG A 298 12.33 -14.98 10.57
C ARG A 298 12.31 -14.49 12.03
N PRO A 299 13.30 -14.89 12.85
CA PRO A 299 13.38 -14.44 14.24
C PRO A 299 13.45 -12.90 14.40
N ASP A 300 13.97 -12.19 13.39
CA ASP A 300 14.04 -10.73 13.36
C ASP A 300 12.77 -10.05 12.84
N GLY A 301 11.76 -10.81 12.44
CA GLY A 301 10.49 -10.30 11.91
C GLY A 301 10.58 -9.69 10.50
N GLN A 302 11.75 -9.65 9.86
CA GLN A 302 11.95 -8.93 8.59
C GLN A 302 11.42 -9.68 7.36
N GLY A 303 10.91 -10.90 7.53
CA GLY A 303 10.35 -11.67 6.44
C GLY A 303 9.99 -13.10 6.81
N ALA A 304 9.44 -13.81 5.84
CA ALA A 304 9.13 -15.24 5.95
C ALA A 304 10.38 -16.13 5.80
N GLN A 305 10.37 -17.27 6.49
CA GLN A 305 11.27 -18.40 6.20
C GLN A 305 10.60 -19.32 5.18
N VAL A 306 11.28 -19.57 4.06
CA VAL A 306 10.73 -20.31 2.92
C VAL A 306 11.52 -21.57 2.63
N ARG A 307 10.82 -22.61 2.17
CA ARG A 307 11.43 -23.81 1.59
C ARG A 307 11.21 -23.83 0.09
N HIS A 308 12.30 -23.99 -0.65
CA HIS A 308 12.21 -24.13 -2.10
C HIS A 308 11.68 -25.50 -2.49
N VAL A 309 11.07 -25.57 -3.67
CA VAL A 309 10.70 -26.82 -4.32
C VAL A 309 11.63 -27.05 -5.50
N ALA A 310 12.20 -28.24 -5.59
CA ALA A 310 13.11 -28.60 -6.67
C ALA A 310 12.44 -28.44 -8.04
N GLY A 311 13.12 -27.76 -8.97
CA GLY A 311 12.64 -27.53 -10.33
C GLY A 311 11.46 -26.56 -10.47
N LYS A 312 11.10 -25.80 -9.43
CA LYS A 312 10.23 -24.62 -9.54
C LYS A 312 11.04 -23.34 -9.66
N ARG A 313 10.39 -22.27 -10.14
CA ARG A 313 11.02 -20.93 -10.18
C ARG A 313 11.35 -20.39 -8.78
N ASN A 314 10.53 -20.73 -7.78
CA ASN A 314 10.68 -20.32 -6.38
C ASN A 314 10.70 -18.80 -6.18
N ASP A 315 9.73 -18.11 -6.77
CA ASP A 315 9.53 -16.69 -6.49
C ASP A 315 9.19 -16.46 -4.99
N PRO A 316 9.57 -15.30 -4.44
CA PRO A 316 9.27 -14.99 -3.05
C PRO A 316 7.75 -14.89 -2.80
N PRO A 317 7.30 -15.22 -1.57
CA PRO A 317 5.91 -15.03 -1.17
C PRO A 317 5.53 -13.55 -1.14
N SER A 318 4.23 -13.28 -1.03
CA SER A 318 3.72 -11.94 -0.66
C SER A 318 4.20 -11.54 0.75
N SER A 319 4.37 -10.25 1.04
CA SER A 319 4.67 -9.78 2.41
C SER A 319 3.55 -10.14 3.39
N GLU A 320 2.29 -10.18 2.93
CA GLU A 320 1.14 -10.64 3.73
C GLU A 320 1.24 -12.11 4.16
N ALA A 321 2.12 -12.91 3.54
CA ALA A 321 2.38 -14.26 4.02
C ALA A 321 3.03 -14.28 5.42
N VAL A 322 3.75 -13.22 5.80
CA VAL A 322 4.32 -13.05 7.15
C VAL A 322 3.21 -12.88 8.17
N GLU A 323 2.24 -12.01 7.88
CA GLU A 323 1.02 -11.81 8.70
C GLU A 323 0.28 -13.15 8.85
N MET A 324 -0.02 -13.82 7.73
CA MET A 324 -0.74 -15.08 7.73
C MET A 324 -0.01 -16.15 8.55
N ARG A 325 1.31 -16.30 8.39
CA ARG A 325 2.09 -17.27 9.19
C ARG A 325 2.16 -16.87 10.66
N GLY A 326 2.23 -15.57 10.97
CA GLY A 326 2.17 -15.06 12.35
C GLY A 326 0.89 -15.43 13.08
N MET A 327 -0.25 -15.46 12.38
CA MET A 327 -1.52 -15.95 12.94
C MET A 327 -1.41 -17.41 13.40
N ASP A 328 -0.69 -18.27 12.67
CA ASP A 328 -0.53 -19.69 13.04
C ASP A 328 0.24 -19.88 14.35
N SER A 329 1.14 -18.96 14.67
CA SER A 329 1.90 -19.00 15.92
C SER A 329 1.08 -18.59 17.14
N SER A 330 0.02 -17.81 16.94
CA SER A 330 -0.79 -17.23 18.02
C SER A 330 -2.10 -17.97 18.24
N LEU A 331 -2.65 -18.57 17.17
CA LEU A 331 -3.92 -19.29 17.23
C LEU A 331 -3.73 -20.74 17.67
N PRO A 332 -4.73 -21.35 18.33
CA PRO A 332 -4.66 -22.76 18.73
C PRO A 332 -4.47 -23.71 17.55
N THR A 333 -3.88 -24.87 17.84
CA THR A 333 -3.81 -25.99 16.90
C THR A 333 -4.89 -27.03 17.22
N ILE A 334 -5.33 -27.74 16.19
CA ILE A 334 -6.18 -28.92 16.29
C ILE A 334 -5.44 -30.12 15.69
N THR A 335 -5.70 -31.32 16.19
CA THR A 335 -5.19 -32.54 15.54
C THR A 335 -6.21 -33.02 14.54
N LEU A 336 -5.83 -33.15 13.27
CA LEU A 336 -6.69 -33.75 12.27
C LEU A 336 -6.91 -35.23 12.59
N GLU A 337 -8.16 -35.69 12.55
CA GLU A 337 -8.48 -37.10 12.74
C GLU A 337 -8.08 -37.94 11.51
N ALA A 338 -8.01 -39.26 11.66
CA ALA A 338 -7.55 -40.18 10.61
C ALA A 338 -8.37 -40.06 9.30
N ASP A 339 -9.65 -39.70 9.41
CA ASP A 339 -10.56 -39.51 8.27
C ASP A 339 -10.16 -38.35 7.34
N TRP A 340 -9.26 -37.47 7.80
CA TRP A 340 -8.68 -36.39 7.01
C TRP A 340 -7.39 -36.79 6.25
N GLY A 341 -7.00 -38.07 6.33
CA GLY A 341 -5.92 -38.66 5.52
C GLY A 341 -4.49 -38.43 6.05
N ALA A 342 -4.31 -37.58 7.06
CA ALA A 342 -3.03 -37.41 7.77
C ALA A 342 -3.28 -36.87 9.19
N PRO A 343 -3.13 -37.70 10.24
CA PRO A 343 -3.20 -37.21 11.61
C PRO A 343 -1.99 -36.34 11.90
N ALA A 344 -2.20 -35.03 11.94
CA ALA A 344 -1.18 -34.03 12.19
C ALA A 344 -1.78 -32.85 12.97
N PRO A 345 -1.01 -32.20 13.85
CA PRO A 345 -1.38 -30.92 14.43
C PRO A 345 -1.38 -29.86 13.31
N VAL A 346 -2.47 -29.12 13.18
CA VAL A 346 -2.62 -28.03 12.22
C VAL A 346 -3.19 -26.79 12.91
N PRO A 347 -2.88 -25.59 12.42
CA PRO A 347 -3.55 -24.38 12.89
C PRO A 347 -5.06 -24.46 12.70
N VAL A 348 -5.83 -23.94 13.66
CA VAL A 348 -7.30 -23.91 13.57
C VAL A 348 -7.80 -23.14 12.34
N VAL A 349 -7.03 -22.13 11.90
CA VAL A 349 -7.31 -21.40 10.65
C VAL A 349 -6.45 -21.98 9.52
N ARG A 350 -7.02 -22.93 8.78
CA ARG A 350 -6.33 -23.61 7.68
C ARG A 350 -6.11 -22.72 6.47
N SER A 351 -7.13 -21.99 6.02
CA SER A 351 -7.10 -21.19 4.79
C SER A 351 -7.32 -19.72 5.11
N LYS A 352 -6.51 -18.86 4.49
CA LYS A 352 -6.46 -17.42 4.78
C LYS A 352 -6.50 -16.62 3.50
N LEU A 353 -7.14 -15.46 3.58
CA LEU A 353 -7.33 -14.55 2.46
C LEU A 353 -7.13 -13.12 2.96
N HIS A 354 -6.11 -12.47 2.44
CA HIS A 354 -5.84 -11.06 2.63
C HIS A 354 -6.33 -10.33 1.37
N GLY A 355 -7.40 -9.54 1.51
CA GLY A 355 -7.97 -8.77 0.42
C GLY A 355 -7.75 -7.27 0.61
N HIS A 356 -7.31 -6.57 -0.43
CA HIS A 356 -7.23 -5.10 -0.41
C HIS A 356 -8.59 -4.48 -0.77
N ARG A 357 -9.65 -4.87 -0.06
CA ARG A 357 -11.03 -4.40 -0.28
C ARG A 357 -11.70 -4.04 1.04
N GLY A 358 -12.51 -2.98 1.00
CA GLY A 358 -13.41 -2.66 2.10
C GLY A 358 -14.54 -3.69 2.19
N ILE A 359 -14.97 -3.99 3.42
CA ILE A 359 -16.15 -4.80 3.70
C ILE A 359 -17.24 -3.83 4.17
N ALA A 360 -18.31 -3.68 3.38
CA ALA A 360 -19.44 -2.82 3.74
C ALA A 360 -20.48 -3.52 4.63
N ALA A 361 -20.62 -4.84 4.45
CA ALA A 361 -21.50 -5.70 5.24
C ALA A 361 -21.01 -7.15 5.16
N TYR A 362 -21.36 -7.96 6.16
CA TYR A 362 -21.16 -9.40 6.18
C TYR A 362 -22.39 -10.08 6.81
N ASP A 363 -22.60 -11.36 6.50
CA ASP A 363 -23.65 -12.15 7.13
C ASP A 363 -23.11 -12.75 8.45
N PRO A 364 -23.63 -12.35 9.62
CA PRO A 364 -23.11 -12.81 10.91
C PRO A 364 -23.36 -14.29 11.18
N LEU A 365 -24.20 -14.97 10.39
CA LEU A 365 -24.35 -16.43 10.46
C LEU A 365 -23.15 -17.18 9.86
N TYR A 366 -22.37 -16.53 9.00
CA TYR A 366 -21.25 -17.14 8.28
C TYR A 366 -19.90 -16.47 8.53
N ALA A 367 -19.89 -15.24 9.06
CA ALA A 367 -18.68 -14.47 9.30
C ALA A 367 -18.74 -13.78 10.67
N GLU A 368 -17.67 -13.94 11.44
CA GLU A 368 -17.44 -13.18 12.67
C GLU A 368 -16.52 -12.00 12.37
N TYR A 369 -16.84 -10.83 12.93
CA TYR A 369 -15.96 -9.67 12.87
C TYR A 369 -15.09 -9.57 14.11
N VAL A 370 -13.78 -9.58 13.89
CA VAL A 370 -12.79 -9.35 14.94
C VAL A 370 -12.08 -8.02 14.62
N PRO A 371 -12.32 -6.94 15.39
CA PRO A 371 -11.68 -5.66 15.14
C PRO A 371 -10.17 -5.75 15.40
N MET A 372 -9.40 -5.01 14.60
CA MET A 372 -7.98 -4.82 14.89
C MET A 372 -7.80 -3.86 16.07
N ALA A 373 -6.61 -3.84 16.65
CA ALA A 373 -6.28 -2.83 17.65
C ALA A 373 -6.46 -1.43 17.06
N VAL A 374 -6.99 -0.51 17.87
CA VAL A 374 -7.29 0.89 17.50
C VAL A 374 -6.22 1.51 16.61
N PRO A 375 -4.90 1.46 16.90
CA PRO A 375 -3.87 2.09 16.05
C PRO A 375 -3.92 1.71 14.56
N TYR A 376 -4.33 0.50 14.21
CA TYR A 376 -4.45 0.05 12.81
C TYR A 376 -5.59 0.72 12.04
N HIS A 377 -6.55 1.32 12.74
CA HIS A 377 -7.63 2.11 12.15
C HIS A 377 -7.24 3.58 12.01
N TYR A 378 -6.25 4.04 12.78
CA TYR A 378 -5.86 5.45 12.83
C TYR A 378 -4.62 5.70 11.97
N TYR A 379 -3.53 4.95 12.09
CA TYR A 379 -2.30 5.26 11.38
C TYR A 379 -2.29 4.64 9.97
N PRO A 380 -1.70 5.32 8.96
CA PRO A 380 -1.64 4.84 7.58
C PRO A 380 -0.56 3.75 7.40
N VAL A 381 -0.51 2.78 8.33
CA VAL A 381 0.33 1.58 8.24
C VAL A 381 -0.44 0.55 7.44
N SER A 382 0.14 0.07 6.35
CA SER A 382 -0.50 -0.86 5.44
C SER A 382 0.48 -1.89 4.90
N CYS A 383 -0.01 -2.85 4.11
CA CYS A 383 0.75 -3.93 3.50
C CYS A 383 2.00 -3.40 2.76
N ALA A 384 3.19 -3.87 3.16
CA ALA A 384 4.46 -3.60 2.48
C ALA A 384 5.43 -4.78 2.62
#